data_AF-A0A847J049-F1
#
_entry.id   AF-A0A847J049-F1
#
_cell.length_a   1.000
_cell.length_b   1.000
_cell.length_c   1.000
_cell.angle_alpha   90.00
_cell.angle_beta   90.00
_cell.angle_gamma   90.00
#
_symmetry.space_group_name_H-M   'P 1'
#
loop_
_entity.id
_entity.type
_entity.pdbx_description
1 polymer ?
#
loop_
_entity_poly.entity_id
_entity_poly.type
_entity_poly.pdbx_seq_one_letter_code
_entity_poly.pdbx_strand_id
1 'polypeptide(L)'
;MTKETSSQKKPWVNWAIFLVTVVIVFLIGLFASSIIERRSESQLYFQMVSEIPDWEPRNEVWGQNFPREYESYVMTSDTSFKSKHFGSVTIDYLDKYPVL
;
A
#
# COMPACT_ATOMS: atom_id res chain seq x y z
N MET A 1 64.31 25.86 -22.17
CA MET A 1 63.22 26.82 -22.46
C MET A 1 61.94 26.01 -22.71
N THR A 2 61.25 25.59 -21.66
CA THR A 2 59.97 24.87 -21.77
C THR A 2 58.89 25.77 -21.17
N LYS A 3 57.98 26.24 -22.02
CA LYS A 3 56.82 27.04 -21.59
C LYS A 3 55.71 26.07 -21.20
N GLU A 4 55.44 25.99 -19.90
CA GLU A 4 54.26 25.33 -19.35
C GLU A 4 53.00 26.09 -19.80
N THR A 5 52.10 25.42 -20.51
CA THR A 5 50.84 25.98 -20.98
C THR A 5 49.79 25.87 -19.86
N SER A 6 49.67 26.92 -19.06
CA SER A 6 48.55 27.05 -18.12
C SER A 6 47.25 27.25 -18.91
N SER A 7 46.51 26.15 -19.08
CA SER A 7 45.17 26.15 -19.66
C SER A 7 44.27 27.12 -18.89
N GLN A 8 43.92 28.23 -19.55
CA GLN A 8 43.03 29.27 -19.04
C GLN A 8 41.62 28.67 -18.87
N LYS A 9 41.31 28.18 -17.67
CA LYS A 9 39.97 27.68 -17.33
C LYS A 9 39.00 28.87 -17.35
N LYS A 10 38.08 28.88 -18.32
CA LYS A 10 37.11 29.96 -18.46
C LYS A 10 36.13 29.92 -17.27
N PRO A 11 36.05 30.97 -16.43
CA PRO A 11 35.30 30.95 -15.17
C PRO A 11 33.78 30.73 -15.35
N TRP A 12 33.22 31.08 -16.51
CA TRP A 12 31.81 30.87 -16.83
C TRP A 12 31.40 29.39 -16.88
N VAL A 13 32.33 28.48 -17.19
CA VAL A 13 32.04 27.03 -17.25
C VAL A 13 31.69 26.51 -15.87
N ASN A 14 32.40 26.98 -14.84
CA ASN A 14 32.11 26.59 -13.45
C ASN A 14 30.74 27.09 -12.99
N TRP A 15 30.36 28.31 -13.38
CA TRP A 15 29.04 28.87 -13.11
C TRP A 15 27.91 28.14 -13.83
N ALA A 16 28.13 27.76 -15.09
CA ALA A 16 27.17 26.97 -15.86
C ALA A 16 26.96 25.58 -15.25
N ILE A 17 28.04 24.88 -14.89
CA ILE A 17 27.97 23.57 -14.21
C ILE A 17 27.24 23.71 -12.87
N PHE A 18 27.56 24.74 -12.07
CA PHE A 18 26.89 24.99 -10.80
C PHE A 18 25.36 25.15 -10.97
N LEU A 19 24.92 26.02 -11.88
CA LEU A 19 23.48 26.23 -12.13
C LEU A 19 22.79 24.95 -12.60
N VAL A 20 23.41 24.20 -13.50
CA VAL A 20 22.86 22.91 -13.97
C VAL A 20 22.73 21.93 -12.81
N THR A 21 23.74 21.82 -11.94
CA THR A 21 23.65 20.94 -10.77
C THR A 21 22.56 21.36 -9.79
N VAL A 22 22.36 22.66 -9.58
CA VAL A 22 21.28 23.19 -8.73
C VAL A 22 19.91 22.79 -9.27
N VAL A 23 19.70 22.95 -10.59
CA VAL A 23 18.44 22.56 -11.25
C VAL A 23 18.20 21.06 -11.12
N ILE A 24 19.22 20.23 -11.34
CA ILE A 24 19.09 18.77 -11.22
C ILE A 24 18.71 18.37 -9.79
N VAL A 25 19.40 18.88 -8.78
CA VAL A 25 19.11 18.58 -7.37
C VAL A 25 17.70 19.06 -6.99
N PHE A 26 17.28 20.23 -7.49
CA PHE A 26 15.92 20.74 -7.28
C PHE A 26 14.85 19.81 -7.88
N LEU A 27 15.05 19.34 -9.12
CA LEU A 27 14.13 18.40 -9.76
C LEU A 27 14.06 17.05 -9.03
N ILE A 28 15.19 16.54 -8.53
CA ILE A 28 15.22 15.34 -7.69
C ILE A 28 14.43 15.57 -6.40
N GLY A 29 14.56 16.73 -5.78
CA GLY A 29 13.78 17.11 -4.59
C GLY A 29 12.27 17.13 -4.86
N LEU A 30 11.84 17.69 -6.00
CA LEU A 30 10.43 17.68 -6.42
C LEU A 30 9.92 16.25 -6.66
N PHE A 31 10.71 15.40 -7.30
CA PHE A 31 10.34 13.99 -7.50
C PHE A 31 10.23 13.23 -6.17
N ALA A 32 11.18 13.44 -5.26
CA ALA A 32 11.14 12.84 -3.92
C ALA A 32 9.89 13.30 -3.15
N SER A 33 9.54 14.59 -3.21
CA SER A 33 8.32 15.12 -2.61
C SER A 33 7.06 14.45 -3.18
N SER A 34 6.97 14.32 -4.51
CA SER A 34 5.84 13.67 -5.18
C SER A 34 5.66 12.20 -4.77
N ILE A 35 6.77 11.46 -4.60
CA ILE A 35 6.73 10.05 -4.17
C ILE A 35 6.20 9.93 -2.74
N ILE A 36 6.60 10.85 -1.85
CA ILE A 36 6.17 10.83 -0.44
C ILE A 36 4.68 11.17 -0.32
N GLU A 37 4.18 12.13 -1.09
CA GLU A 37 2.79 12.58 -1.07
C GLU A 37 1.80 11.49 -1.53
N ARG A 38 2.17 10.64 -2.50
CA ARG A 38 1.32 9.48 -2.87
C ARG A 38 1.21 8.41 -1.78
N ARG A 39 2.15 8.37 -0.83
CA ARG A 39 2.11 7.41 0.29
C ARG A 39 1.24 7.88 1.44
N SER A 40 0.98 9.18 1.59
CA SER A 40 0.11 9.67 2.67
C SER A 40 -1.37 9.36 2.38
N GLU A 41 -1.81 9.36 1.13
CA GLU A 41 -3.16 8.92 0.75
C GLU A 41 -3.41 7.44 1.05
N SER A 42 -2.39 6.58 0.95
CA SER A 42 -2.52 5.16 1.28
C SER A 42 -2.48 4.85 2.78
N GLN A 43 -2.09 5.83 3.62
CA GLN A 43 -2.04 5.68 5.08
C GLN A 43 -3.34 6.12 5.77
N LEU A 44 -4.21 6.86 5.08
CA LEU A 44 -5.49 7.33 5.65
C LEU A 44 -6.57 6.24 5.76
N TYR A 45 -6.32 5.02 5.25
CA TYR A 45 -7.32 3.94 5.30
C TYR A 45 -7.53 3.34 6.71
N PHE A 46 -6.68 3.65 7.68
CA PHE A 46 -6.72 3.03 9.02
C PHE A 46 -6.96 4.01 10.16
N GLN A 47 -7.65 5.12 9.89
CA GLN A 47 -8.12 5.96 10.98
C GLN A 47 -9.40 5.34 11.54
N MET A 48 -9.32 4.78 12.74
CA MET A 48 -10.50 4.27 13.45
C MET A 48 -11.49 5.43 13.62
N VAL A 49 -12.71 5.20 13.14
CA VAL A 49 -13.87 6.10 13.26
C VAL A 49 -14.38 6.15 14.70
N SER A 50 -14.26 5.03 15.43
CA SER A 50 -14.65 4.89 16.83
C SER A 50 -13.63 4.07 17.62
N GLU A 51 -13.46 4.38 18.90
CA GLU A 51 -12.63 3.59 19.81
C GLU A 51 -13.24 2.20 20.03
N ILE A 52 -12.41 1.16 19.97
CA ILE A 52 -12.81 -0.22 20.25
C ILE A 52 -12.29 -0.58 21.65
N PRO A 53 -13.16 -1.01 22.58
CA PRO A 53 -12.73 -1.49 23.91
C PRO A 53 -11.79 -2.69 23.81
N ASP A 54 -10.86 -2.82 24.77
CA ASP A 54 -9.84 -3.89 24.81
C ASP A 54 -10.41 -5.33 24.70
N TRP A 55 -11.65 -5.54 25.15
CA TRP A 55 -12.30 -6.85 25.19
C TRP A 55 -13.65 -6.83 24.48
N GLU A 56 -13.72 -6.31 23.26
CA GLU A 56 -14.96 -6.22 22.48
C GLU A 56 -15.20 -7.50 21.64
N PRO A 57 -16.14 -8.39 22.01
CA PRO A 57 -16.40 -9.63 21.27
C PRO A 57 -17.39 -9.48 20.11
N ARG A 58 -18.10 -8.35 20.00
CA ARG A 58 -19.20 -8.19 19.04
C ARG A 58 -18.70 -7.73 17.68
N ASN A 59 -18.91 -8.55 16.65
CA ASN A 59 -18.41 -8.28 15.31
C ASN A 59 -18.95 -6.98 14.71
N GLU A 60 -20.19 -6.59 15.04
CA GLU A 60 -20.79 -5.34 14.57
C GLU A 60 -20.08 -4.08 15.05
N VAL A 61 -19.39 -4.13 16.20
CA VAL A 61 -18.60 -2.99 16.70
C VAL A 61 -17.31 -2.84 15.88
N TRP A 62 -16.67 -3.95 15.53
CA TRP A 62 -15.50 -3.97 14.65
C TRP A 62 -15.84 -3.50 13.23
N GLY A 63 -17.02 -3.88 12.72
CA GLY A 63 -17.48 -3.50 11.39
C GLY A 63 -17.70 -2.00 11.17
N GLN A 64 -17.83 -1.21 12.23
CA GLN A 64 -17.90 0.26 12.13
C GLN A 64 -16.57 0.87 11.68
N ASN A 65 -15.45 0.28 12.11
CA ASN A 65 -14.10 0.73 11.76
C ASN A 65 -13.54 0.02 10.53
N PHE A 66 -13.97 -1.22 10.27
CA PHE A 66 -13.46 -2.07 9.20
C PHE A 66 -14.60 -2.59 8.29
N PRO A 67 -15.30 -1.70 7.57
CA PRO A 67 -16.52 -2.07 6.85
C PRO A 67 -16.28 -3.06 5.71
N ARG A 68 -15.12 -3.01 5.04
CA ARG A 68 -14.80 -3.90 3.91
C ARG A 68 -14.51 -5.33 4.37
N GLU A 69 -13.77 -5.45 5.46
CA GLU A 69 -13.45 -6.69 6.13
C GLU A 69 -14.72 -7.31 6.73
N TYR A 70 -15.56 -6.49 7.36
CA TYR A 70 -16.85 -6.93 7.91
C TYR A 70 -17.82 -7.39 6.81
N GLU A 71 -17.91 -6.68 5.69
CA GLU A 71 -18.70 -7.13 4.53
C GLU A 71 -18.24 -8.52 4.07
N SER A 72 -16.92 -8.70 3.94
CA SER A 72 -16.32 -9.97 3.53
C SER A 72 -16.62 -11.11 4.52
N TYR A 73 -16.61 -10.80 5.82
CA TYR A 73 -17.02 -11.73 6.86
C TYR A 73 -18.52 -12.07 6.76
N VAL A 74 -19.39 -11.08 6.57
CA VAL A 74 -20.85 -11.29 6.44
C VAL A 74 -21.17 -12.19 5.24
N MET A 75 -20.43 -12.08 4.13
CA MET A 75 -20.61 -12.97 2.96
C MET A 75 -20.42 -14.45 3.29
N THR A 76 -19.68 -14.81 4.36
CA THR A 76 -19.51 -16.22 4.77
C THR A 76 -20.78 -16.86 5.31
N SER A 77 -21.80 -16.05 5.65
CA SER A 77 -23.12 -16.56 6.03
C SER A 77 -23.85 -17.23 4.87
N ASP A 78 -23.46 -16.97 3.62
CA ASP A 78 -24.00 -17.67 2.46
C ASP A 78 -23.42 -19.08 2.33
N THR A 79 -24.22 -20.05 2.72
CA THR A 79 -23.88 -21.48 2.63
C THR A 79 -24.46 -22.15 1.37
N SER A 80 -24.78 -21.41 0.30
CA SER A 80 -25.42 -21.97 -0.91
C SER A 80 -24.43 -22.58 -1.91
N PHE A 81 -23.13 -22.29 -1.79
CA PHE A 81 -22.14 -22.69 -2.78
C PHE A 81 -21.78 -24.19 -2.69
N LYS A 82 -21.83 -24.89 -3.83
CA LYS A 82 -21.44 -26.30 -3.97
C LYS A 82 -20.64 -26.51 -5.26
N SER A 83 -19.41 -26.99 -5.13
CA SER A 83 -18.59 -27.44 -6.26
C SER A 83 -18.61 -28.96 -6.41
N LYS A 84 -17.92 -29.48 -7.44
CA LYS A 84 -17.68 -30.92 -7.63
C LYS A 84 -16.97 -31.57 -6.43
N HIS A 85 -16.13 -30.80 -5.73
CA HIS A 85 -15.25 -31.25 -4.67
C HIS A 85 -15.50 -30.47 -3.37
N PHE A 86 -16.75 -30.41 -2.88
CA PHE A 86 -17.18 -29.66 -1.66
C PHE A 86 -17.57 -28.19 -1.90
N GLY A 87 -18.00 -27.52 -0.84
CA GLY A 87 -18.51 -26.15 -0.84
C GLY A 87 -18.95 -25.76 0.57
N SER A 88 -19.69 -24.65 0.70
CA SER A 88 -20.22 -24.18 1.98
C SER A 88 -21.55 -24.83 2.37
N VAL A 89 -22.19 -25.58 1.46
CA VAL A 89 -23.43 -26.31 1.72
C VAL A 89 -23.27 -27.38 2.80
N THR A 90 -24.30 -27.52 3.65
CA THR A 90 -24.43 -28.66 4.57
C THR A 90 -24.59 -29.96 3.78
N ILE A 91 -23.81 -30.98 4.15
CA ILE A 91 -23.88 -32.31 3.55
C ILE A 91 -24.04 -33.37 4.63
N ASP A 92 -24.96 -34.32 4.39
CA ASP A 92 -25.02 -35.55 5.16
C ASP A 92 -23.90 -36.47 4.67
N TYR A 93 -22.87 -36.63 5.49
CA TYR A 93 -21.72 -37.47 5.16
C TYR A 93 -22.04 -38.95 5.27
N LEU A 94 -22.95 -39.37 6.17
CA LEU A 94 -23.27 -40.78 6.38
C LEU A 94 -24.15 -41.32 5.25
N ASP A 95 -25.12 -40.53 4.78
CA ASP A 95 -25.91 -40.88 3.60
C ASP A 95 -25.04 -40.95 2.34
N LYS A 96 -24.17 -39.94 2.14
CA LYS A 96 -23.32 -39.85 0.96
C LYS A 96 -22.19 -40.88 0.94
N TYR A 97 -21.67 -41.24 2.11
CA TYR A 97 -20.55 -42.17 2.29
C TYR A 97 -20.88 -43.17 3.40
N PRO A 98 -21.74 -44.18 3.14
CA PRO A 98 -22.26 -45.09 4.16
C PRO A 98 -21.24 -46.09 4.72
N VAL A 99 -19.99 -46.03 4.25
CA VAL A 99 -18.88 -46.90 4.67
C VAL A 99 -17.83 -46.18 5.52
N LEU A 100 -18.03 -44.88 5.82
CA LEU A 100 -17.27 -44.14 6.84
C LEU A 100 -17.72 -44.53 8.25
#